data_AF-A0A7J6H5D3-F1
#
_entry.id   AF-A0A7J6H5D3-F1
#
_cell.length_a   1.000
_cell.length_b   1.000
_cell.length_c   1.000
_cell.angle_alpha   90.00
_cell.angle_beta   90.00
_cell.angle_gamma   90.00
#
_symmetry.space_group_name_H-M   'P 1'
#
loop_
_entity.id
_entity.type
_entity.pdbx_description
1 polymer ?
#
loop_
_entity_poly.entity_id
_entity_poly.type
_entity_poly.pdbx_seq_one_letter_code
_entity_poly.pdbx_strand_id
1 'polypeptide(L)'
;MCIGIILRMLIVVVIVLIATRVRCVDINVRLNKITVLGYFHNNPKHILKALHKTGRRAYLWPPPPPPPIPTPIPKPFSGFRSFLPTCHLGFSD
;
A
#
# COMPACT_ATOMS: atom_id res chain seq x y z
N MET A 1 -23.36 -18.46 -21.11
CA MET A 1 -22.73 -17.20 -20.64
C MET A 1 -21.91 -17.34 -19.35
N CYS A 2 -21.97 -18.47 -18.63
CA CYS A 2 -21.31 -18.60 -17.32
C CYS A 2 -19.84 -19.05 -17.37
N ILE A 3 -19.47 -19.89 -18.35
CA ILE A 3 -18.13 -20.50 -18.44
C ILE A 3 -17.03 -19.44 -18.52
N GLY A 4 -17.23 -18.37 -19.30
CA GLY A 4 -16.24 -17.29 -19.45
C GLY A 4 -16.00 -16.49 -18.16
N ILE A 5 -17.04 -16.27 -17.35
CA ILE A 5 -16.94 -15.54 -16.07
C ILE A 5 -16.26 -16.42 -15.03
N ILE A 6 -16.65 -17.70 -14.96
CA ILE A 6 -16.06 -18.69 -14.07
C ILE A 6 -14.58 -18.89 -14.39
N LEU A 7 -14.22 -19.02 -15.68
CA LEU A 7 -12.82 -19.15 -16.10
C LEU A 7 -12.01 -17.89 -15.79
N ARG A 8 -12.59 -16.71 -15.97
CA ARG A 8 -11.96 -15.45 -15.54
C ARG A 8 -11.75 -15.43 -14.03
N MET A 9 -12.76 -15.75 -13.23
CA MET A 9 -12.66 -15.81 -11.76
C MET A 9 -11.61 -16.82 -11.29
N LEU A 10 -11.64 -18.04 -11.82
CA LEU A 10 -10.73 -19.12 -11.45
C LEU A 10 -9.27 -18.71 -11.67
N ILE A 11 -8.96 -18.11 -12.81
CA ILE A 11 -7.59 -17.65 -13.10
C ILE A 11 -7.16 -16.54 -12.11
N VAL A 12 -8.04 -15.61 -11.72
CA VAL A 12 -7.68 -14.60 -10.71
C VAL A 12 -7.40 -15.26 -9.35
N VAL A 13 -8.23 -16.22 -8.95
CA VAL A 13 -8.07 -16.95 -7.68
C VAL A 13 -6.76 -17.73 -7.67
N VAL A 14 -6.43 -18.43 -8.76
CA VAL A 14 -5.14 -19.13 -8.91
C VAL A 14 -3.97 -18.15 -8.80
N ILE A 15 -4.04 -16.99 -9.46
CA ILE A 15 -2.99 -15.94 -9.38
C ILE A 15 -2.82 -15.42 -7.94
N VAL A 16 -3.92 -15.20 -7.23
CA VAL A 16 -3.86 -14.74 -5.83
C VAL A 16 -3.24 -15.81 -4.93
N LEU A 17 -3.61 -17.08 -5.11
CA LEU A 17 -3.07 -18.21 -4.35
C LEU A 17 -1.56 -18.42 -4.60
N ILE A 18 -1.08 -18.28 -5.84
CA ILE A 18 0.36 -18.41 -6.14
C ILE A 18 1.16 -17.17 -5.70
N ALA A 19 0.58 -15.97 -5.81
CA ALA A 19 1.30 -14.72 -5.55
C ALA A 19 1.41 -14.39 -4.05
N THR A 20 0.59 -15.01 -3.20
CA THR A 20 0.53 -14.68 -1.78
C THR A 20 0.35 -15.92 -0.91
N ARG A 21 1.02 -15.97 0.24
CA ARG A 21 0.81 -16.98 1.30
C ARG A 21 -0.50 -16.69 2.05
N VAL A 22 -1.62 -16.59 1.32
CA VAL A 22 -2.94 -16.29 1.88
C VAL A 22 -3.59 -17.56 2.42
N ARG A 23 -4.27 -17.43 3.57
CA ARG A 23 -4.94 -18.57 4.23
C ARG A 23 -6.39 -18.69 3.80
N CYS A 24 -7.04 -17.58 3.44
CA CYS A 24 -8.46 -17.55 3.10
C CYS A 24 -8.74 -16.64 1.90
N VAL A 25 -9.55 -17.11 0.96
CA VAL A 25 -10.04 -16.34 -0.19
C VAL A 25 -11.56 -16.46 -0.19
N ASP A 26 -12.25 -15.32 -0.16
CA ASP A 26 -13.71 -15.22 -0.28
C ASP A 26 -14.06 -14.65 -1.65
N ILE A 27 -14.97 -15.31 -2.36
CA ILE A 27 -15.31 -15.01 -3.75
C ILE A 27 -16.79 -14.68 -3.83
N ASN A 28 -17.11 -13.43 -4.17
CA ASN A 28 -18.47 -13.02 -4.47
C ASN A 28 -18.66 -12.96 -5.99
N VAL A 29 -19.19 -14.07 -6.54
CA VAL A 29 -19.42 -14.25 -7.98
C VAL A 29 -20.45 -13.25 -8.53
N ARG A 30 -21.45 -12.85 -7.72
CA ARG A 30 -22.50 -11.90 -8.14
C ARG A 30 -21.94 -10.49 -8.36
N LEU A 31 -21.03 -10.05 -7.49
CA LEU A 31 -20.41 -8.73 -7.54
C LEU A 31 -19.08 -8.71 -8.30
N ASN A 32 -18.66 -9.86 -8.84
CA ASN A 32 -17.35 -10.03 -9.45
C ASN A 32 -16.21 -9.52 -8.53
N LYS A 33 -16.36 -9.74 -7.22
CA LYS A 33 -15.49 -9.23 -6.17
C LYS A 33 -14.77 -10.39 -5.49
N ILE A 34 -13.47 -10.25 -5.31
CA ILE A 34 -12.63 -11.23 -4.63
C ILE A 34 -12.05 -10.55 -3.39
N THR A 35 -12.36 -11.09 -2.23
CA THR A 35 -11.86 -10.62 -0.93
C THR A 35 -10.81 -11.60 -0.46
N VAL A 36 -9.61 -11.12 -0.18
CA VAL A 36 -8.48 -11.98 0.19
C VAL A 36 -8.13 -11.68 1.64
N LEU A 37 -8.21 -12.70 2.49
CA LEU A 37 -7.88 -12.62 3.91
C LEU A 37 -6.58 -13.39 4.16
N GLY A 38 -5.54 -12.66 4.51
CA GLY A 38 -4.24 -13.24 4.82
C GLY A 38 -3.21 -12.20 5.25
N TYR A 39 -2.07 -12.68 5.72
CA TYR A 39 -0.95 -11.83 6.08
C TYR A 39 -0.24 -11.33 4.82
N PHE A 40 -0.52 -10.08 4.45
CA PHE A 40 0.27 -9.38 3.44
C PHE A 40 1.48 -8.77 4.11
N HIS A 41 2.64 -9.41 3.98
CA HIS A 41 3.89 -9.04 4.64
C HIS A 41 4.53 -7.73 4.13
N ASN A 42 3.76 -6.78 3.56
CA ASN A 42 4.03 -5.32 3.59
C ASN A 42 3.39 -4.49 2.48
N ASN A 43 2.76 -5.04 1.44
CA ASN A 43 2.05 -4.19 0.47
C ASN A 43 1.05 -4.95 -0.41
N PRO A 44 -0.24 -4.56 -0.42
CA PRO A 44 -1.25 -5.17 -1.31
C PRO A 44 -0.99 -4.88 -2.80
N LYS A 45 -0.09 -3.93 -3.10
CA LYS A 45 0.41 -3.61 -4.44
C LYS A 45 1.09 -4.82 -5.13
N HIS A 46 1.59 -5.80 -4.38
CA HIS A 46 2.21 -6.98 -4.96
C HIS A 46 1.21 -7.85 -5.75
N ILE A 47 -0.02 -7.98 -5.25
CA ILE A 47 -1.10 -8.71 -5.93
C ILE A 47 -1.49 -8.00 -7.22
N LEU A 48 -1.59 -6.67 -7.19
CA LEU A 48 -1.85 -5.86 -8.38
C LEU A 48 -0.76 -6.04 -9.44
N LYS A 49 0.52 -6.07 -9.02
CA LYS A 49 1.64 -6.36 -9.93
C LYS A 49 1.53 -7.77 -10.54
N ALA A 50 1.17 -8.77 -9.74
CA ALA A 50 0.97 -10.14 -10.23
C ALA A 50 -0.19 -10.21 -11.24
N LEU A 51 -1.29 -9.51 -10.98
CA LEU A 51 -2.44 -9.45 -11.88
C LEU A 51 -2.11 -8.69 -13.18
N HIS A 52 -1.40 -7.58 -13.09
CA HIS A 52 -0.93 -6.83 -14.26
C HIS A 52 0.00 -7.67 -15.15
N LYS A 53 0.88 -8.49 -14.57
CA LYS A 53 1.72 -9.43 -15.33
C LYS A 53 0.90 -10.42 -16.16
N THR A 54 -0.30 -10.78 -15.71
CA THR A 54 -1.22 -11.66 -16.44
C THR A 54 -2.13 -10.94 -17.44
N GLY A 55 -1.90 -9.64 -17.69
CA GLY A 55 -2.69 -8.84 -18.62
C GLY A 55 -4.08 -8.46 -18.08
N ARG A 56 -4.32 -8.62 -16.77
CA ARG A 56 -5.62 -8.36 -16.14
C ARG A 56 -5.59 -7.07 -15.34
N ARG A 57 -6.62 -6.24 -15.54
CA ARG A 57 -6.84 -5.01 -14.76
C ARG A 57 -7.58 -5.35 -13.47
N ALA A 58 -7.03 -4.91 -12.35
CA ALA A 58 -7.68 -4.98 -11.05
C ALA A 58 -7.39 -3.68 -10.30
N TYR A 59 -8.28 -3.32 -9.37
CA TYR A 59 -8.10 -2.17 -8.48
C TYR A 59 -8.14 -2.64 -7.04
N LEU A 60 -7.39 -1.95 -6.17
CA LEU A 60 -7.47 -2.20 -4.73
C LEU A 60 -8.77 -1.59 -4.19
N TRP A 61 -9.49 -2.36 -3.37
CA TRP A 61 -10.64 -1.88 -2.63
C TRP A 61 -10.57 -2.33 -1.16
N PRO A 62 -10.76 -1.43 -0.18
CA PRO A 62 -10.92 0.02 -0.34
C PRO A 62 -9.63 0.67 -0.88
N PRO A 63 -9.74 1.85 -1.51
CA PRO A 63 -8.56 2.58 -1.98
C PRO A 63 -7.64 2.91 -0.80
N PRO A 64 -6.31 2.92 -1.00
CA PRO A 64 -5.39 3.35 0.05
C PRO A 64 -5.65 4.81 0.42
N PRO A 65 -5.33 5.23 1.66
CA PRO A 65 -5.44 6.63 2.05
C PRO A 65 -4.59 7.51 1.10
N PRO A 66 -5.03 8.74 0.81
CA PRO A 66 -4.25 9.66 -0.01
C PRO A 66 -2.88 9.90 0.61
N PRO A 67 -1.82 10.11 -0.19
CA PRO A 67 -0.52 10.48 0.34
C PRO A 67 -0.64 11.77 1.14
N PRO A 68 0.13 11.93 2.24
CA PRO A 68 0.17 13.18 2.98
C PRO A 68 0.51 14.33 2.03
N ILE A 69 -0.33 15.37 2.01
CA ILE A 69 -0.01 16.60 1.29
C ILE A 69 1.28 17.13 1.91
N PRO A 70 2.32 17.47 1.12
CA PRO A 70 3.47 18.19 1.65
C PRO A 70 2.95 19.52 2.20
N THR A 71 2.76 19.60 3.52
CA THR A 71 2.62 20.89 4.18
C THR A 71 3.87 21.68 3.82
N PRO A 72 3.76 22.92 3.31
CA PRO A 72 4.93 23.74 3.07
C PRO A 72 5.70 23.81 4.38
N ILE A 73 6.85 23.14 4.43
CA ILE A 73 7.78 23.24 5.55
C ILE A 73 8.06 24.73 5.67
N PRO A 74 7.71 25.38 6.80
CA PRO A 74 8.12 26.75 7.01
C PRO A 74 9.63 26.76 6.86
N LYS A 75 10.12 27.45 5.82
CA LYS A 75 11.55 27.68 5.64
C LYS A 75 12.04 28.20 6.99
N PRO A 76 13.06 27.61 7.63
CA PRO A 76 13.58 28.17 8.85
C PRO A 76 13.93 29.63 8.55
N PHE A 77 13.23 30.54 9.23
CA PHE A 77 13.44 31.97 9.07
C PHE A 77 14.91 32.22 9.41
N SER A 78 15.71 32.53 8.41
CA SER A 78 17.14 32.85 8.51
C SER A 78 17.31 34.23 9.15
N GLY A 79 16.76 34.41 10.36
CA GLY A 79 16.62 35.72 11.01
C GLY A 79 16.65 35.67 12.54
N PHE A 80 16.73 34.50 13.17
CA PHE A 80 17.07 34.46 14.60
C PHE A 80 18.58 34.68 14.75
N ARG A 81 18.96 35.95 14.87
CA ARG A 81 20.14 36.32 15.67
C ARG A 81 19.91 35.70 17.05
N SER A 82 20.68 34.67 17.33
CA SER A 82 20.87 34.08 18.63
C SER A 82 21.20 35.18 19.65
N PHE A 83 20.23 35.55 20.48
CA PHE A 83 20.50 36.03 21.83
C PHE A 83 20.48 34.82 22.76
N LEU A 84 21.34 33.84 22.51
CA LEU A 84 21.70 32.90 23.57
C LEU A 84 22.70 33.64 24.46
N PRO A 85 22.43 33.81 25.77
CA PRO A 85 23.49 34.21 26.69
C PRO A 85 24.55 33.11 26.64
N THR A 86 25.80 33.50 26.45
CA THR A 86 26.96 32.62 26.45
C THR A 86 27.05 31.95 27.83
N CYS A 87 26.43 30.79 28.00
CA CYS A 87 26.72 29.92 29.13
C CYS A 87 28.11 29.34 28.90
N HIS A 88 29.09 30.05 29.44
CA HIS A 88 30.48 29.63 29.58
C HIS A 88 30.52 28.46 30.58
N LEU A 89 30.23 27.24 30.11
CA LEU A 89 30.51 26.03 30.87
C LEU A 89 31.79 25.41 30.33
N GLY A 90 32.89 25.70 31.03
CA GLY A 90 34.18 25.08 30.80
C GLY A 90 34.08 23.57 30.99
N PHE A 91 34.79 22.85 30.14
CA PHE A 91 35.08 21.44 30.35
C PHE A 91 36.61 21.29 30.27
N SER A 92 37.23 21.21 31.44
CA SER A 92 38.55 20.63 31.67
C SER A 92 38.36 19.13 31.81
N ASP A 93 38.86 18.33 30.86
CA ASP A 93 40.15 17.61 30.87
C ASP A 93 40.22 16.76 29.59
#